data_AF-A0A2S6PWG7-F1
#
_entry.id   AF-A0A2S6PWG7-F1
#
_cell.length_a   1.000
_cell.length_b   1.000
_cell.length_c   1.000
_cell.angle_alpha   90.00
_cell.angle_beta   90.00
_cell.angle_gamma   90.00
#
_symmetry.space_group_name_H-M   'P 1'
#
loop_
_entity.id
_entity.type
_entity.pdbx_description
1 polymer ?
#
loop_
_entity_poly.entity_id
_entity_poly.type
_entity_poly.pdbx_seq_one_letter_code
_entity_poly.pdbx_strand_id
1 'polypeptide(L)'
;MQGRVDLFEEHGEVAALWPQSPYRDRTVVCFDRHLDLKPLAPGGEEALHAAAGAGTSPAELLRRLPVRGVPGAFGLDDFWSAAALAAALTDLVWVPSWTSYAGWESRAVDCVSLIATGGVPVDARTGDCCLAVTLCGVRLSVVPPDLLARHLDRHVTGDVVTDIDLDWLVDEHGRADHSVDDLAELVAACGGELSAMTWSTRSGFLPGEFRGVGPDVAGRLGLRARESSFLPSTPWPEDLMLRVHQGAGLPAHDEPAAEGGESGAGDPSPGVAVALRGLANASASPERAQECYERATAQGYRSSWLAYKIGAAYYARGDHSAARDRLREAVALDPRDTLAMHARVLAARATLRLDGPGAALAEFRAVAEELPLRAGVWRTVRVLAEARGDPEGAEAARDRLDLIERLTRAGTAERSTGGG
;
A
#
# COMPACT_ATOMS: atom_id res chain seq x y z
N MET A 1 34.03 -16.52 -2.88
CA MET A 1 32.87 -16.51 -3.79
C MET A 1 32.12 -15.22 -3.53
N GLN A 2 31.83 -14.41 -4.55
CA GLN A 2 30.94 -13.25 -4.40
C GLN A 2 29.53 -13.75 -4.04
N GLY A 3 28.86 -13.08 -3.10
CA GLY A 3 27.47 -13.37 -2.73
C GLY A 3 26.52 -13.13 -3.92
N ARG A 4 25.32 -13.71 -3.85
CA ARG A 4 24.26 -13.53 -4.85
C ARG A 4 23.00 -13.01 -4.17
N VAL A 5 22.20 -12.25 -4.91
CA VAL A 5 20.86 -11.80 -4.50
C VAL A 5 19.88 -12.09 -5.62
N ASP A 6 18.71 -12.61 -5.27
CA ASP A 6 17.62 -12.82 -6.22
C ASP A 6 16.91 -11.49 -6.51
N LEU A 7 16.64 -11.26 -7.79
CA LEU A 7 16.02 -10.05 -8.30
C LEU A 7 14.73 -10.43 -9.02
N PHE A 8 13.60 -10.01 -8.45
CA PHE A 8 12.25 -10.36 -8.93
C PHE A 8 11.59 -9.20 -9.66
N GLU A 9 10.65 -9.50 -10.56
CA GLU A 9 9.93 -8.48 -11.31
C GLU A 9 8.93 -7.72 -10.43
N GLU A 10 8.26 -8.42 -9.51
CA GLU A 10 7.28 -7.85 -8.59
C GLU A 10 7.57 -8.22 -7.13
N HIS A 11 7.33 -7.28 -6.20
CA HIS A 11 7.56 -7.47 -4.76
C HIS A 11 6.93 -8.76 -4.22
N GLY A 12 5.71 -9.07 -4.67
CA GLY A 12 5.00 -10.29 -4.27
C GLY A 12 5.70 -11.62 -4.59
N GLU A 13 6.62 -11.66 -5.57
CA GLU A 13 7.34 -12.89 -5.94
C GLU A 13 8.34 -13.35 -4.87
N VAL A 14 8.75 -12.43 -3.97
CA VAL A 14 9.59 -12.75 -2.81
C VAL A 14 8.93 -13.81 -1.92
N ALA A 15 7.60 -13.96 -1.98
CA ALA A 15 6.87 -15.01 -1.26
C ALA A 15 7.32 -16.43 -1.60
N ALA A 16 7.99 -16.63 -2.75
CA ALA A 16 8.58 -17.92 -3.11
C ALA A 16 9.77 -18.31 -2.21
N LEU A 17 10.39 -17.36 -1.51
CA LEU A 17 11.49 -17.59 -0.57
C LEU A 17 10.99 -17.92 0.85
N TRP A 18 9.73 -17.60 1.17
CA TRP A 18 9.15 -17.75 2.51
C TRP A 18 9.11 -19.17 3.10
N PRO A 19 9.01 -20.27 2.32
CA PRO A 19 9.08 -21.62 2.88
C PRO A 19 10.37 -21.91 3.67
N GLN A 20 11.42 -21.12 3.47
CA GLN A 20 12.68 -21.21 4.21
C GLN A 20 12.64 -20.45 5.55
N SER A 21 11.50 -19.84 5.90
CA SER A 21 11.31 -18.96 7.07
C SER A 21 12.38 -17.85 7.18
N PRO A 22 12.62 -17.05 6.13
CA PRO A 22 13.72 -16.10 6.08
C PRO A 22 13.64 -14.99 7.14
N TYR A 23 12.44 -14.75 7.72
CA TYR A 23 12.16 -13.64 8.63
C TYR A 23 11.96 -14.08 10.10
N ARG A 24 11.98 -15.38 10.38
CA ARG A 24 11.77 -15.92 11.73
C ARG A 24 12.85 -15.40 12.68
N ASP A 25 12.43 -14.83 13.81
CA ASP A 25 13.31 -14.29 14.86
C ASP A 25 14.27 -13.18 14.39
N ARG A 26 13.93 -12.50 13.28
CA ARG A 26 14.72 -11.44 12.65
C ARG A 26 13.92 -10.16 12.51
N THR A 27 14.61 -9.04 12.46
CA THR A 27 14.03 -7.75 12.06
C THR A 27 14.16 -7.58 10.55
N VAL A 28 13.04 -7.40 9.86
CA VAL A 28 13.06 -7.06 8.43
C VAL A 28 13.20 -5.55 8.28
N VAL A 29 14.22 -5.10 7.55
CA VAL A 29 14.33 -3.71 7.10
C VAL A 29 13.93 -3.66 5.63
N CYS A 30 12.80 -3.02 5.34
CA CYS A 30 12.23 -2.92 4.02
C CYS A 30 12.43 -1.51 3.46
N PHE A 31 13.13 -1.41 2.33
CA PHE A 31 13.20 -0.20 1.53
C PHE A 31 12.14 -0.29 0.45
N ASP A 32 11.06 0.45 0.63
CA ASP A 32 9.93 0.45 -0.30
C ASP A 32 9.29 1.83 -0.24
N ARG A 33 8.89 2.35 -1.40
CA ARG A 33 8.18 3.61 -1.46
C ARG A 33 6.76 3.51 -0.89
N HIS A 34 6.17 2.33 -0.99
CA HIS A 34 4.84 2.00 -0.55
C HIS A 34 4.90 1.15 0.73
N LEU A 35 3.93 1.35 1.63
CA LEU A 35 3.78 0.47 2.77
C LEU A 35 2.78 -0.63 2.41
N ASP A 36 3.33 -1.80 2.10
CA ASP A 36 2.61 -2.99 1.66
C ASP A 36 2.05 -3.82 2.84
N LEU A 37 1.50 -3.12 3.82
CA LEU A 37 0.92 -3.69 5.05
C LEU A 37 -0.53 -3.25 5.22
N LYS A 38 -1.46 -4.19 5.05
CA LYS A 38 -2.88 -4.04 5.42
C LYS A 38 -3.49 -5.40 5.77
N PRO A 39 -4.69 -5.46 6.38
CA PRO A 39 -5.35 -6.74 6.65
C PRO A 39 -5.53 -7.56 5.39
N LEU A 40 -5.30 -8.87 5.49
CA LEU A 40 -5.51 -9.79 4.37
C LEU A 40 -6.95 -9.74 3.87
N ALA A 41 -7.10 -9.89 2.55
CA ALA A 41 -8.38 -10.09 1.91
C ALA A 41 -9.17 -11.25 2.57
N PRO A 42 -10.52 -11.24 2.51
CA PRO A 42 -11.33 -12.33 3.05
C PRO A 42 -10.86 -13.71 2.55
N GLY A 43 -10.68 -14.67 3.45
CA GLY A 43 -10.17 -16.01 3.11
C GLY A 43 -8.64 -16.12 3.05
N GLY A 44 -7.88 -15.01 3.08
CA GLY A 44 -6.43 -15.01 2.86
C GLY A 44 -5.65 -15.72 3.97
N GLU A 45 -6.05 -15.54 5.22
CA GLU A 45 -5.45 -16.23 6.37
C GLU A 45 -5.71 -17.75 6.28
N GLU A 46 -6.94 -18.16 6.02
CA GLU A 46 -7.28 -19.57 5.86
C GLU A 46 -6.53 -20.21 4.69
N ALA A 47 -6.39 -19.49 3.57
CA ALA A 47 -5.66 -19.96 2.39
C ALA A 47 -4.16 -20.13 2.68
N LEU A 48 -3.53 -19.16 3.35
CA LEU A 48 -2.11 -19.25 3.73
C LEU A 48 -1.86 -20.41 4.70
N HIS A 49 -2.72 -20.62 5.69
CA HIS A 49 -2.63 -21.77 6.59
C HIS A 49 -2.83 -23.11 5.85
N ALA A 50 -3.78 -23.17 4.92
CA ALA A 50 -4.01 -24.36 4.11
C ALA A 50 -2.80 -24.67 3.20
N ALA A 51 -2.21 -23.65 2.57
CA ALA A 51 -1.00 -23.80 1.75
C ALA A 51 0.17 -24.31 2.59
N ALA A 52 0.40 -23.73 3.78
CA ALA A 52 1.42 -24.20 4.71
C ALA A 52 1.20 -25.67 5.13
N GLY A 53 -0.04 -26.04 5.45
CA GLY A 53 -0.40 -27.42 5.82
C GLY A 53 -0.25 -28.43 4.67
N ALA A 54 -0.42 -28.00 3.42
CA ALA A 54 -0.25 -28.82 2.22
C ALA A 54 1.18 -28.86 1.69
N GLY A 55 2.10 -28.04 2.23
CA GLY A 55 3.45 -27.88 1.70
C GLY A 55 3.51 -27.14 0.35
N THR A 56 2.46 -26.36 0.04
CA THR A 56 2.37 -25.54 -1.16
C THR A 56 3.06 -24.20 -0.94
N SER A 57 3.73 -23.68 -1.97
CA SER A 57 4.38 -22.36 -1.88
C SER A 57 3.34 -21.25 -1.72
N PRO A 58 3.51 -20.30 -0.77
CA PRO A 58 2.66 -19.12 -0.68
C PRO A 58 2.60 -18.30 -1.98
N ALA A 59 3.64 -18.37 -2.82
CA ALA A 59 3.66 -17.70 -4.12
C ALA A 59 2.50 -18.13 -5.06
N GLU A 60 1.91 -19.31 -4.86
CA GLU A 60 0.73 -19.76 -5.63
C GLU A 60 -0.54 -18.96 -5.28
N LEU A 61 -0.58 -18.34 -4.10
CA LEU A 61 -1.67 -17.48 -3.64
C LEU A 61 -1.46 -16.01 -4.00
N LEU A 62 -0.38 -15.68 -4.72
CA LEU A 62 -0.12 -14.32 -5.14
C LEU A 62 -1.17 -13.85 -6.16
N ARG A 63 -1.80 -12.72 -5.86
CA ARG A 63 -2.71 -12.00 -6.73
C ARG A 63 -1.95 -11.60 -7.99
N ARG A 64 -2.48 -12.02 -9.14
CA ARG A 64 -1.96 -11.56 -10.42
C ARG A 64 -2.38 -10.10 -10.61
N LEU A 65 -1.40 -9.22 -10.76
CA LEU A 65 -1.67 -7.82 -11.07
C LEU A 65 -2.55 -7.68 -12.32
N PRO A 66 -3.34 -6.60 -12.44
CA PRO A 66 -3.57 -5.53 -11.47
C PRO A 66 -4.74 -5.91 -10.53
N VAL A 67 -5.05 -7.20 -10.40
CA VAL A 67 -6.24 -7.65 -9.70
C VAL A 67 -6.04 -7.47 -8.20
N ARG A 68 -6.85 -6.59 -7.59
CA ARG A 68 -6.81 -6.33 -6.14
C ARG A 68 -7.76 -7.21 -5.32
N GLY A 69 -8.98 -7.46 -5.79
CA GLY A 69 -9.99 -8.20 -5.01
C GLY A 69 -10.13 -9.66 -5.41
N VAL A 70 -9.28 -10.55 -4.90
CA VAL A 70 -9.44 -12.01 -5.03
C VAL A 70 -9.48 -12.64 -3.64
N PRO A 71 -10.63 -13.20 -3.20
CA PRO A 71 -10.71 -13.92 -1.94
C PRO A 71 -9.68 -15.06 -1.87
N GLY A 72 -9.02 -15.21 -0.72
CA GLY A 72 -7.99 -16.23 -0.51
C GLY A 72 -6.61 -15.94 -1.11
N ALA A 73 -6.44 -14.80 -1.77
CA ALA A 73 -5.15 -14.39 -2.34
C ALA A 73 -4.61 -13.13 -1.61
N PHE A 74 -3.30 -12.92 -1.69
CA PHE A 74 -2.60 -11.73 -1.19
C PHE A 74 -1.75 -11.11 -2.30
N GLY A 75 -1.19 -9.93 -2.15
CA GLY A 75 -0.49 -9.20 -3.21
C GLY A 75 0.14 -7.93 -2.66
N LEU A 76 0.48 -6.98 -3.55
CA LEU A 76 1.24 -5.75 -3.23
C LEU A 76 0.87 -5.20 -1.85
N ASP A 77 -0.36 -4.74 -1.68
CA ASP A 77 -0.72 -3.95 -0.52
C ASP A 77 -0.99 -4.71 0.80
N ASP A 78 -1.05 -6.05 0.79
CA ASP A 78 -1.15 -6.90 2.00
C ASP A 78 0.00 -7.92 2.14
N PHE A 79 1.10 -7.72 1.39
CA PHE A 79 2.26 -8.60 1.34
C PHE A 79 2.87 -8.87 2.72
N TRP A 80 3.09 -7.82 3.51
CA TRP A 80 3.71 -7.98 4.83
C TRP A 80 2.80 -8.68 5.85
N SER A 81 1.48 -8.58 5.69
CA SER A 81 0.53 -9.37 6.49
C SER A 81 0.58 -10.85 6.12
N ALA A 82 0.77 -11.17 4.83
CA ALA A 82 0.98 -12.56 4.40
C ALA A 82 2.32 -13.10 4.91
N ALA A 83 3.38 -12.27 4.90
CA ALA A 83 4.69 -12.63 5.44
C ALA A 83 4.63 -12.96 6.95
N ALA A 84 3.80 -12.26 7.72
CA ALA A 84 3.59 -12.54 9.14
C ALA A 84 3.11 -13.97 9.39
N LEU A 85 2.21 -14.47 8.54
CA LEU A 85 1.66 -15.82 8.64
C LEU A 85 2.57 -16.88 8.01
N ALA A 86 3.13 -16.60 6.83
CA ALA A 86 3.83 -17.60 6.02
C ALA A 86 5.35 -17.65 6.27
N ALA A 87 5.96 -16.57 6.73
CA ALA A 87 7.39 -16.44 6.97
C ALA A 87 7.76 -16.12 8.43
N ALA A 88 6.76 -16.08 9.33
CA ALA A 88 6.91 -15.73 10.74
C ALA A 88 7.49 -14.33 10.99
N LEU A 89 7.17 -13.37 10.12
CA LEU A 89 7.51 -11.96 10.34
C LEU A 89 6.81 -11.43 11.61
N THR A 90 7.59 -10.81 12.50
CA THR A 90 7.08 -10.16 13.71
C THR A 90 7.54 -8.72 13.85
N ASP A 91 8.72 -8.37 13.32
CA ASP A 91 9.33 -7.05 13.38
C ASP A 91 9.65 -6.52 11.98
N LEU A 92 9.02 -5.39 11.63
CA LEU A 92 9.20 -4.72 10.34
C LEU A 92 9.63 -3.27 10.57
N VAL A 93 10.78 -2.91 10.02
CA VAL A 93 11.24 -1.53 9.86
C VAL A 93 10.98 -1.14 8.41
N TRP A 94 9.99 -0.27 8.19
CA TRP A 94 9.74 0.31 6.88
C TRP A 94 10.52 1.62 6.74
N VAL A 95 11.37 1.67 5.72
CA VAL A 95 12.19 2.83 5.35
C VAL A 95 11.57 3.46 4.11
N PRO A 96 10.72 4.50 4.26
CA PRO A 96 10.13 5.16 3.11
C PRO A 96 11.17 5.98 2.34
N SER A 97 10.85 6.40 1.12
CA SER A 97 11.76 7.23 0.31
C SER A 97 11.90 8.68 0.79
N TRP A 98 11.09 9.16 1.74
CA TRP A 98 11.17 10.54 2.21
C TRP A 98 12.04 10.66 3.47
N THR A 99 12.91 11.67 3.50
CA THR A 99 13.75 12.01 4.66
C THR A 99 13.00 12.78 5.73
N SER A 100 13.60 12.87 6.92
CA SER A 100 13.01 13.59 8.05
C SER A 100 13.00 15.11 7.82
N TYR A 101 11.98 15.76 8.35
CA TYR A 101 11.78 17.21 8.33
C TYR A 101 10.95 17.61 9.56
N ALA A 102 10.85 18.90 9.88
CA ALA A 102 10.03 19.33 11.02
C ALA A 102 8.56 18.90 10.82
N GLY A 103 8.07 18.01 11.68
CA GLY A 103 6.71 17.45 11.59
C GLY A 103 6.58 16.18 10.75
N TRP A 104 7.70 15.51 10.41
CA TRP A 104 7.70 14.22 9.71
C TRP A 104 6.83 13.16 10.41
N GLU A 105 6.67 13.27 11.73
CA GLU A 105 5.83 12.43 12.57
C GLU A 105 4.38 12.40 12.07
N SER A 106 3.86 13.54 11.59
CA SER A 106 2.52 13.62 11.00
C SER A 106 2.42 12.80 9.73
N ARG A 107 3.45 12.82 8.88
CA ARG A 107 3.48 12.01 7.66
C ARG A 107 3.59 10.52 7.98
N ALA A 108 4.40 10.14 8.97
CA ALA A 108 4.48 8.75 9.44
C ALA A 108 3.12 8.23 9.91
N VAL A 109 2.40 9.01 10.71
CA VAL A 109 1.03 8.66 11.16
C VAL A 109 0.07 8.59 9.99
N ASP A 110 0.12 9.54 9.06
CA ASP A 110 -0.74 9.54 7.87
C ASP A 110 -0.52 8.30 6.99
N CYS A 111 0.74 7.84 6.81
CA CYS A 111 1.09 6.64 6.06
C CYS A 111 0.41 5.38 6.58
N VAL A 112 0.23 5.25 7.91
CA VAL A 112 -0.44 4.10 8.52
C VAL A 112 -1.94 4.33 8.77
N SER A 113 -2.43 5.57 8.60
CA SER A 113 -3.78 5.97 9.02
C SER A 113 -4.93 5.37 8.21
N LEU A 114 -4.64 4.82 7.02
CA LEU A 114 -5.61 4.14 6.16
C LEU A 114 -5.61 2.62 6.32
N ILE A 115 -4.71 2.09 7.14
CA ILE A 115 -4.68 0.66 7.46
C ILE A 115 -5.85 0.39 8.40
N ALA A 116 -6.81 -0.41 7.93
CA ALA A 116 -7.97 -0.77 8.72
C ALA A 116 -7.53 -1.59 9.94
N THR A 117 -7.89 -1.12 11.12
CA THR A 117 -7.65 -1.83 12.38
C THR A 117 -9.00 -1.99 13.06
N GLY A 118 -9.36 -3.20 13.48
CA GLY A 118 -10.61 -3.47 14.20
C GLY A 118 -10.67 -2.90 15.63
N GLY A 119 -9.98 -1.79 15.90
CA GLY A 119 -9.86 -1.18 17.22
C GLY A 119 -8.68 -0.22 17.34
N VAL A 120 -8.39 0.22 18.57
CA VAL A 120 -7.29 1.14 18.90
C VAL A 120 -5.93 0.53 18.48
N PRO A 121 -5.02 1.30 17.86
CA PRO A 121 -3.69 0.82 17.54
C PRO A 121 -2.94 0.41 18.80
N VAL A 122 -2.26 -0.72 18.75
CA VAL A 122 -1.52 -1.27 19.89
C VAL A 122 -0.10 -0.71 19.89
N ASP A 123 0.39 -0.32 21.07
CA ASP A 123 1.75 0.19 21.31
C ASP A 123 2.19 1.40 20.44
N ALA A 124 1.23 2.17 19.93
CA ALA A 124 1.51 3.35 19.11
C ALA A 124 2.27 4.42 19.91
N ARG A 125 3.48 4.73 19.45
CA ARG A 125 4.33 5.79 20.01
C ARG A 125 5.23 6.39 18.94
N THR A 126 5.54 7.66 19.08
CA THR A 126 6.54 8.32 18.23
C THR A 126 7.73 8.70 19.09
N GLY A 127 8.92 8.31 18.64
CA GLY A 127 10.20 8.65 19.25
C GLY A 127 10.99 9.63 18.38
N ASP A 128 12.27 9.79 18.69
CA ASP A 128 13.15 10.72 17.97
C ASP A 128 13.63 10.22 16.60
N CYS A 129 13.45 8.93 16.31
CA CYS A 129 13.87 8.30 15.06
C CYS A 129 12.76 7.50 14.33
N CYS A 130 11.62 7.25 14.97
CA CYS A 130 10.58 6.41 14.37
C CYS A 130 9.18 6.66 14.93
N LEU A 131 8.16 6.35 14.12
CA LEU A 131 6.84 5.97 14.62
C LEU A 131 6.85 4.44 14.82
N ALA A 132 6.56 3.96 16.02
CA ALA A 132 6.37 2.55 16.30
C ALA A 132 4.88 2.26 16.56
N VAL A 133 4.35 1.20 15.95
CA VAL A 133 2.95 0.78 16.10
C VAL A 133 2.80 -0.70 15.75
N THR A 134 1.89 -1.42 16.43
CA THR A 134 1.56 -2.79 16.06
C THR A 134 0.30 -2.80 15.19
N LEU A 135 0.42 -3.29 13.95
CA LEU A 135 -0.64 -3.38 12.95
C LEU A 135 -0.61 -4.76 12.32
N CYS A 136 -1.78 -5.37 12.10
CA CYS A 136 -1.90 -6.67 11.43
C CYS A 136 -1.03 -7.78 12.07
N GLY A 137 -0.78 -7.70 13.39
CA GLY A 137 0.08 -8.64 14.12
C GLY A 137 1.59 -8.39 13.97
N VAL A 138 1.99 -7.35 13.24
CA VAL A 138 3.39 -6.98 12.99
C VAL A 138 3.75 -5.73 13.79
N ARG A 139 4.90 -5.76 14.48
CA ARG A 139 5.51 -4.57 15.11
C ARG A 139 6.17 -3.75 14.01
N LEU A 140 5.52 -2.66 13.60
CA LEU A 140 5.97 -1.77 12.55
C LEU A 140 6.72 -0.57 13.15
N SER A 141 7.90 -0.28 12.60
CA SER A 141 8.60 1.00 12.77
C SER A 141 8.67 1.73 11.43
N VAL A 142 8.13 2.95 11.36
CA VAL A 142 8.30 3.86 10.21
C VAL A 142 9.51 4.74 10.47
N VAL A 143 10.56 4.61 9.67
CA VAL A 143 11.88 5.18 9.95
C VAL A 143 12.39 5.95 8.73
N PRO A 144 12.43 7.30 8.76
CA PRO A 144 13.03 8.08 7.68
C PRO A 144 14.49 7.64 7.41
N PRO A 145 14.95 7.62 6.15
CA PRO A 145 16.26 7.09 5.78
C PRO A 145 17.43 7.70 6.56
N ASP A 146 17.41 9.01 6.78
CA ASP A 146 18.42 9.76 7.52
C ASP A 146 18.44 9.46 9.03
N LEU A 147 17.40 8.82 9.56
CA LEU A 147 17.29 8.39 10.96
C LEU A 147 17.52 6.88 11.14
N LEU A 148 17.71 6.13 10.05
CA LEU A 148 17.82 4.67 10.06
C LEU A 148 18.97 4.16 10.94
N ALA A 149 20.18 4.70 10.77
CA ALA A 149 21.35 4.28 11.56
C ALA A 149 21.12 4.45 13.07
N ARG A 150 20.45 5.53 13.48
CA ARG A 150 20.10 5.77 14.89
C ARG A 150 19.06 4.76 15.38
N HIS A 151 18.05 4.47 14.56
CA HIS A 151 17.02 3.49 14.92
C HIS A 151 17.63 2.10 15.11
N LEU A 152 18.48 1.66 14.17
CA LEU A 152 19.17 0.38 14.23
C LEU A 152 19.99 0.25 15.53
N ASP A 153 20.82 1.25 15.85
CA ASP A 153 21.64 1.27 17.07
C ASP A 153 20.83 1.17 18.37
N ARG A 154 19.66 1.81 18.43
CA ARG A 154 18.87 1.93 19.67
C ARG A 154 17.81 0.88 19.87
N HIS A 155 17.24 0.38 18.78
CA HIS A 155 15.99 -0.39 18.82
C HIS A 155 16.11 -1.78 18.22
N VAL A 156 17.16 -2.06 17.44
CA VAL A 156 17.36 -3.36 16.81
C VAL A 156 18.54 -4.08 17.46
N THR A 157 18.25 -5.19 18.14
CA THR A 157 19.25 -5.97 18.89
C THR A 157 19.49 -7.37 18.32
N GLY A 158 18.70 -7.79 17.33
CA GLY A 158 18.75 -9.12 16.73
C GLY A 158 19.28 -9.10 15.31
N ASP A 159 19.21 -10.25 14.64
CA ASP A 159 19.62 -10.40 13.25
C ASP A 159 18.70 -9.58 12.34
N VAL A 160 19.33 -8.87 11.40
CA VAL A 160 18.65 -8.08 10.37
C VAL A 160 18.60 -8.86 9.07
N VAL A 161 17.47 -8.72 8.37
CA VAL A 161 17.34 -9.08 6.96
C VAL A 161 16.79 -7.87 6.22
N THR A 162 17.42 -7.54 5.09
CA THR A 162 17.01 -6.41 4.27
C THR A 162 16.20 -6.92 3.08
N ASP A 163 15.13 -6.21 2.73
CA ASP A 163 14.33 -6.41 1.53
C ASP A 163 14.20 -5.05 0.81
N ILE A 164 14.25 -5.05 -0.53
CA ILE A 164 14.33 -3.82 -1.33
C ILE A 164 13.34 -3.89 -2.49
N ASP A 165 12.35 -3.01 -2.48
CA ASP A 165 11.64 -2.62 -3.69
C ASP A 165 12.37 -1.43 -4.34
N LEU A 166 12.81 -1.60 -5.59
CA LEU A 166 13.63 -0.63 -6.31
C LEU A 166 12.82 0.61 -6.73
N ASP A 167 11.50 0.57 -6.62
CA ASP A 167 10.66 1.77 -6.74
C ASP A 167 10.96 2.82 -5.64
N TRP A 168 11.67 2.44 -4.58
CA TRP A 168 12.21 3.35 -3.56
C TRP A 168 13.13 4.43 -4.15
N LEU A 169 13.78 4.16 -5.28
CA LEU A 169 14.68 5.08 -5.96
C LEU A 169 13.96 6.17 -6.77
N VAL A 170 12.63 6.07 -6.97
CA VAL A 170 11.86 6.98 -7.85
C VAL A 170 10.66 7.63 -7.15
N ASP A 171 10.30 8.83 -7.58
CA ASP A 171 9.14 9.57 -7.08
C ASP A 171 7.81 9.12 -7.73
N GLU A 172 6.69 9.74 -7.32
CA GLU A 172 5.32 9.46 -7.86
C GLU A 172 5.14 9.69 -9.35
N HIS A 173 6.11 10.32 -9.97
CA HIS A 173 6.12 10.60 -11.39
C HIS A 173 7.13 9.73 -12.14
N GLY A 174 7.77 8.77 -11.46
CA GLY A 174 8.79 7.89 -12.03
C GLY A 174 10.14 8.60 -12.26
N ARG A 175 10.41 9.71 -11.56
CA ARG A 175 11.69 10.43 -11.67
C ARG A 175 12.61 9.98 -10.55
N ALA A 176 13.92 9.91 -10.82
CA ALA A 176 14.88 9.55 -9.78
C ALA A 176 14.79 10.50 -8.56
N ASP A 177 14.60 9.92 -7.38
CA ASP A 177 14.50 10.60 -6.08
C ASP A 177 15.75 10.32 -5.22
N HIS A 178 16.33 9.11 -5.34
CA HIS A 178 17.56 8.69 -4.66
C HIS A 178 18.55 8.07 -5.63
N SER A 179 19.84 8.10 -5.28
CA SER A 179 20.86 7.40 -6.05
C SER A 179 21.05 5.95 -5.59
N VAL A 180 21.61 5.13 -6.47
CA VAL A 180 22.07 3.77 -6.14
C VAL A 180 23.07 3.78 -4.98
N ASP A 181 23.86 4.85 -4.87
CA ASP A 181 24.90 4.98 -3.85
C ASP A 181 24.29 5.23 -2.49
N ASP A 182 23.28 6.12 -2.41
CA ASP A 182 22.52 6.39 -1.19
C ASP A 182 21.84 5.11 -0.67
N LEU A 183 21.17 4.36 -1.54
CA LEU A 183 20.53 3.09 -1.17
C LEU A 183 21.57 2.06 -0.70
N ALA A 184 22.69 1.91 -1.41
CA ALA A 184 23.73 0.96 -1.04
C ALA A 184 24.37 1.32 0.32
N GLU A 185 24.58 2.61 0.62
CA GLU A 185 25.07 3.07 1.92
C GLU A 185 24.08 2.76 3.05
N LEU A 186 22.78 3.00 2.84
CA LEU A 186 21.73 2.67 3.82
C LEU A 186 21.63 1.17 4.07
N VAL A 187 21.63 0.35 3.00
CA VAL A 187 21.59 -1.12 3.10
C VAL A 187 22.84 -1.65 3.80
N ALA A 188 24.01 -1.07 3.52
CA ALA A 188 25.24 -1.43 4.23
C ALA A 188 25.16 -1.10 5.74
N ALA A 189 24.49 -0.01 6.11
CA ALA A 189 24.28 0.39 7.50
C ALA A 189 23.32 -0.55 8.26
N CYS A 190 22.36 -1.17 7.57
CA CYS A 190 21.51 -2.23 8.16
C CYS A 190 22.33 -3.44 8.64
N GLY A 191 23.39 -3.77 7.90
CA GLY A 191 24.10 -5.03 8.06
C GLY A 191 23.20 -6.23 7.77
N GLY A 192 23.66 -7.42 8.16
CA GLY A 192 22.91 -8.66 7.97
C GLY A 192 22.86 -9.14 6.52
N GLU A 193 21.79 -9.85 6.19
CA GLU A 193 21.58 -10.47 4.88
C GLU A 193 20.64 -9.61 4.02
N LEU A 194 20.89 -9.54 2.71
CA LEU A 194 19.92 -9.05 1.74
C LEU A 194 19.09 -10.23 1.22
N SER A 195 17.80 -10.25 1.55
CA SER A 195 16.85 -11.31 1.16
C SER A 195 16.63 -11.32 -0.35
N ALA A 196 16.12 -10.22 -0.88
CA ALA A 196 15.77 -10.06 -2.28
C ALA A 196 15.77 -8.58 -2.68
N MET A 197 15.73 -8.34 -3.98
CA MET A 197 15.38 -7.05 -4.55
C MET A 197 14.26 -7.24 -5.56
N THR A 198 13.39 -6.25 -5.75
CA THR A 198 12.30 -6.28 -6.73
C THR A 198 12.24 -5.04 -7.60
N TRP A 199 11.81 -5.18 -8.86
CA TRP A 199 11.73 -4.06 -9.79
C TRP A 199 10.42 -3.29 -9.72
N SER A 200 9.27 -3.95 -9.51
CA SER A 200 7.94 -3.34 -9.54
C SER A 200 7.57 -2.71 -10.89
N THR A 201 7.78 -3.46 -11.98
CA THR A 201 7.51 -3.03 -13.36
C THR A 201 6.08 -3.29 -13.84
N ARG A 202 5.49 -4.46 -13.57
CA ARG A 202 4.09 -4.80 -13.92
C ARG A 202 3.08 -4.00 -13.11
N SER A 203 3.42 -3.63 -11.89
CA SER A 203 2.65 -2.68 -11.08
C SER A 203 2.69 -1.26 -11.67
N GLY A 204 3.71 -0.95 -12.47
CA GLY A 204 3.94 0.36 -13.08
C GLY A 204 4.53 1.38 -12.11
N PHE A 205 5.10 0.94 -10.99
CA PHE A 205 5.74 1.82 -10.00
C PHE A 205 7.16 2.21 -10.40
N LEU A 206 7.91 1.28 -11.00
CA LEU A 206 9.23 1.56 -11.56
C LEU A 206 9.17 1.63 -13.10
N PRO A 207 9.55 2.76 -13.70
CA PRO A 207 9.61 2.89 -15.15
C PRO A 207 10.63 1.94 -15.80
N GLY A 208 10.35 1.50 -17.02
CA GLY A 208 11.17 0.54 -17.76
C GLY A 208 12.63 0.99 -17.98
N GLU A 209 12.90 2.30 -18.01
CA GLU A 209 14.27 2.83 -18.11
C GLU A 209 15.14 2.55 -16.87
N PHE A 210 14.52 2.23 -15.72
CA PHE A 210 15.25 1.87 -14.49
C PHE A 210 15.52 0.37 -14.37
N ARG A 211 15.15 -0.46 -15.36
CA ARG A 211 15.42 -1.92 -15.40
C ARG A 211 16.92 -2.31 -15.37
N GLY A 212 17.84 -1.36 -15.31
CA GLY A 212 19.27 -1.62 -15.09
C GLY A 212 19.72 -1.47 -13.63
N VAL A 213 18.87 -0.91 -12.77
CA VAL A 213 19.28 -0.42 -11.44
C VAL A 213 19.55 -1.54 -10.43
N GLY A 214 18.86 -2.68 -10.51
CA GLY A 214 19.06 -3.81 -9.60
C GLY A 214 20.48 -4.40 -9.66
N PRO A 215 21.01 -4.77 -10.84
CA PRO A 215 22.41 -5.18 -10.99
C PRO A 215 23.42 -4.14 -10.49
N ASP A 216 23.13 -2.85 -10.66
CA ASP A 216 24.01 -1.77 -10.18
C ASP A 216 24.03 -1.70 -8.64
N VAL A 217 22.86 -1.77 -7.99
CA VAL A 217 22.74 -1.85 -6.51
C VAL A 217 23.46 -3.08 -5.98
N ALA A 218 23.22 -4.27 -6.57
CA ALA A 218 23.93 -5.48 -6.18
C ALA A 218 25.46 -5.32 -6.31
N GLY A 219 25.92 -4.71 -7.40
CA GLY A 219 27.34 -4.45 -7.65
C GLY A 219 27.97 -3.57 -6.57
N ARG A 220 27.29 -2.49 -6.14
CA ARG A 220 27.75 -1.62 -5.05
C ARG A 220 27.80 -2.33 -3.70
N LEU A 221 26.90 -3.29 -3.46
CA LEU A 221 26.90 -4.14 -2.28
C LEU A 221 27.89 -5.32 -2.36
N GLY A 222 28.67 -5.42 -3.46
CA GLY A 222 29.62 -6.52 -3.66
C GLY A 222 28.96 -7.88 -3.97
N LEU A 223 27.70 -7.85 -4.38
CA LEU A 223 26.87 -9.00 -4.74
C LEU A 223 26.74 -9.13 -6.26
N ARG A 224 26.22 -10.27 -6.72
CA ARG A 224 25.75 -10.45 -8.09
C ARG A 224 24.24 -10.64 -8.09
N ALA A 225 23.52 -9.79 -8.81
CA ALA A 225 22.11 -10.00 -9.07
C ALA A 225 21.89 -11.24 -9.93
N ARG A 226 20.83 -11.99 -9.60
CA ARG A 226 20.30 -13.07 -10.43
C ARG A 226 18.83 -12.80 -10.64
N GLU A 227 18.44 -12.58 -11.89
CA GLU A 227 17.02 -12.52 -12.23
C GLU A 227 16.36 -13.87 -11.90
N SER A 228 15.28 -13.79 -11.14
CA SER A 228 14.44 -14.90 -10.74
C SER A 228 12.99 -14.48 -10.97
N SER A 229 12.16 -15.39 -11.46
CA SER A 229 10.72 -15.15 -11.57
C SER A 229 9.97 -16.45 -11.36
N PHE A 230 8.85 -16.34 -10.65
CA PHE A 230 7.90 -17.41 -10.41
C PHE A 230 6.55 -17.11 -11.05
N LEU A 231 6.40 -15.94 -11.67
CA LEU A 231 5.25 -15.58 -12.47
C LEU A 231 5.36 -16.14 -13.90
N PRO A 232 4.23 -16.45 -14.55
CA PRO A 232 4.23 -16.75 -15.98
C PRO A 232 4.81 -15.58 -16.79
N SER A 233 5.45 -15.91 -17.92
CA SER A 233 5.96 -14.95 -18.92
C SER A 233 4.82 -14.35 -19.76
N THR A 234 3.80 -13.83 -19.08
CA THR A 234 2.66 -13.17 -19.71
C THR A 234 3.08 -11.77 -20.16
N PRO A 235 2.86 -11.41 -21.44
CA PRO A 235 3.00 -10.03 -21.88
C PRO A 235 2.08 -9.10 -21.08
N TRP A 236 2.66 -8.11 -20.40
CA TRP A 236 1.92 -7.17 -19.56
C TRP A 236 1.86 -5.79 -20.23
N PRO A 237 0.73 -5.07 -20.20
CA PRO A 237 0.64 -3.72 -20.77
C PRO A 237 1.25 -2.70 -19.80
N GLU A 238 2.56 -2.77 -19.57
CA GLU A 238 3.31 -1.94 -18.62
C GLU A 238 3.07 -0.43 -18.84
N ASP A 239 3.11 0.02 -20.09
CA ASP A 239 2.82 1.43 -20.44
C ASP A 239 1.43 1.88 -19.98
N LEU A 240 0.44 0.97 -20.02
CA LEU A 240 -0.91 1.28 -19.56
C LEU A 240 -0.94 1.37 -18.04
N MET A 241 -0.26 0.47 -17.33
CA MET A 241 -0.14 0.52 -15.86
C MET A 241 0.59 1.77 -15.39
N LEU A 242 1.68 2.15 -16.06
CA LEU A 242 2.41 3.37 -15.78
C LEU A 242 1.52 4.61 -15.96
N ARG A 243 0.72 4.67 -17.04
CA ARG A 243 -0.27 5.75 -17.23
C ARG A 243 -1.33 5.76 -16.14
N VAL A 244 -1.82 4.60 -15.73
CA VAL A 244 -2.76 4.48 -14.61
C VAL A 244 -2.14 5.03 -13.32
N HIS A 245 -0.88 4.68 -13.03
CA HIS A 245 -0.16 5.17 -11.85
C HIS A 245 0.03 6.70 -11.89
N GLN A 246 0.49 7.23 -13.03
CA GLN A 246 0.70 8.66 -13.24
C GLN A 246 -0.62 9.46 -13.34
N GLY A 247 -1.77 8.79 -13.44
CA GLY A 247 -3.06 9.43 -13.68
C GLY A 247 -3.17 10.09 -15.06
N ALA A 248 -2.39 9.62 -16.03
CA ALA A 248 -2.37 10.13 -17.39
C ALA A 248 -3.49 9.50 -18.24
N GLY A 249 -4.31 10.36 -18.85
CA GLY A 249 -5.35 9.94 -19.79
C GLY A 249 -4.78 9.26 -21.04
N LEU A 250 -5.57 8.35 -21.62
CA LEU A 250 -5.25 7.82 -22.95
C LEU A 250 -5.59 8.88 -24.02
N PRO A 251 -4.80 8.98 -25.10
CA PRO A 251 -5.14 9.78 -26.27
C PRO A 251 -6.55 9.47 -26.80
N ALA A 252 -7.23 10.49 -27.34
CA ALA A 252 -8.59 10.32 -27.87
C ALA A 252 -8.70 9.27 -29.00
N HIS A 253 -7.58 9.02 -29.70
CA HIS A 253 -7.49 8.09 -30.84
C HIS A 253 -6.98 6.69 -30.47
N ASP A 254 -6.72 6.40 -29.20
CA ASP A 254 -6.48 5.01 -28.77
C ASP A 254 -7.81 4.25 -28.84
N GLU A 255 -8.11 3.72 -30.04
CA GLU A 255 -9.23 2.80 -30.27
C GLU A 255 -9.11 1.56 -29.36
N PRO A 256 -10.23 0.90 -29.01
CA PRO A 256 -10.18 -0.34 -28.24
C PRO A 256 -9.33 -1.35 -29.02
N ALA A 257 -8.25 -1.84 -28.39
CA ALA A 257 -7.46 -2.92 -28.98
C ALA A 257 -8.39 -4.07 -29.41
N ALA A 258 -8.25 -4.49 -30.66
CA ALA A 258 -9.13 -5.43 -31.33
C ALA A 258 -9.36 -6.69 -30.48
N GLU A 259 -10.64 -7.04 -30.31
CA GLU A 259 -11.16 -8.20 -29.56
C GLU A 259 -10.86 -9.57 -30.25
N GLY A 260 -9.69 -9.73 -30.90
CA GLY A 260 -9.47 -10.80 -31.89
C GLY A 260 -8.20 -11.65 -31.78
N GLY A 261 -7.45 -11.58 -30.68
CA GLY A 261 -6.33 -12.50 -30.44
C GLY A 261 -6.79 -13.72 -29.65
N GLU A 262 -6.49 -14.93 -30.10
CA GLU A 262 -6.67 -16.13 -29.28
C GLU A 262 -5.90 -15.95 -27.96
N SER A 263 -6.63 -15.78 -26.87
CA SER A 263 -6.09 -15.69 -25.52
C SER A 263 -5.47 -17.04 -25.17
N GLY A 264 -4.13 -17.11 -25.25
CA GLY A 264 -3.37 -18.22 -24.69
C GLY A 264 -3.50 -18.26 -23.17
N ALA A 265 -3.16 -19.39 -22.56
CA ALA A 265 -3.03 -19.51 -21.11
C ALA A 265 -1.90 -18.58 -20.62
N GLY A 266 -2.24 -17.31 -20.37
CA GLY A 266 -1.24 -16.27 -20.12
C GLY A 266 -1.84 -14.88 -20.07
N ASP A 267 -2.64 -14.47 -21.06
CA ASP A 267 -3.09 -13.07 -21.17
C ASP A 267 -3.94 -12.61 -19.98
N PRO A 268 -3.82 -11.35 -19.51
CA PRO A 268 -4.82 -10.77 -18.64
C PRO A 268 -6.18 -10.95 -19.31
N SER A 269 -7.18 -11.44 -18.56
CA SER A 269 -8.51 -11.66 -19.15
C SER A 269 -8.97 -10.40 -19.87
N PRO A 270 -9.70 -10.50 -20.99
CA PRO A 270 -10.15 -9.32 -21.73
C PRO A 270 -10.75 -8.23 -20.83
N GLY A 271 -11.49 -8.62 -19.78
CA GLY A 271 -12.07 -7.70 -18.81
C GLY A 271 -11.05 -6.90 -18.00
N VAL A 272 -9.91 -7.50 -17.62
CA VAL A 272 -8.82 -6.80 -16.91
C VAL A 272 -8.23 -5.70 -17.79
N ALA A 273 -7.94 -6.00 -19.05
CA ALA A 273 -7.39 -5.01 -19.98
C ALA A 273 -8.36 -3.84 -20.22
N VAL A 274 -9.67 -4.13 -20.33
CA VAL A 274 -10.71 -3.10 -20.45
C VAL A 274 -10.77 -2.23 -19.18
N ALA A 275 -10.69 -2.83 -18.00
CA ALA A 275 -10.69 -2.09 -16.74
C ALA A 275 -9.48 -1.16 -16.60
N LEU A 276 -8.29 -1.60 -17.01
CA LEU A 276 -7.07 -0.78 -17.01
C LEU A 276 -7.20 0.47 -17.91
N ARG A 277 -7.83 0.34 -19.08
CA ARG A 277 -8.13 1.51 -19.93
C ARG A 277 -9.11 2.46 -19.26
N GLY A 278 -10.12 1.91 -18.57
CA GLY A 278 -11.03 2.70 -17.75
C GLY A 278 -10.31 3.47 -16.65
N LEU A 279 -9.37 2.83 -15.96
CA LEU A 279 -8.56 3.44 -14.90
C LEU A 279 -7.73 4.61 -15.41
N ALA A 280 -7.08 4.46 -16.57
CA ALA A 280 -6.29 5.53 -17.18
C ALA A 280 -7.16 6.75 -17.54
N ASN A 281 -8.43 6.52 -17.90
CA ASN A 281 -9.36 7.58 -18.29
C ASN A 281 -10.16 8.17 -17.13
N ALA A 282 -10.23 7.53 -15.97
CA ALA A 282 -11.21 7.86 -14.92
C ALA A 282 -11.15 9.33 -14.45
N SER A 283 -9.96 9.90 -14.34
CA SER A 283 -9.78 11.31 -13.97
C SER A 283 -10.26 12.28 -15.06
N ALA A 284 -10.08 11.92 -16.34
CA ALA A 284 -10.42 12.77 -17.48
C ALA A 284 -11.90 12.63 -17.90
N SER A 285 -12.43 11.41 -17.89
CA SER A 285 -13.80 11.08 -18.25
C SER A 285 -14.32 9.89 -17.42
N PRO A 286 -15.00 10.14 -16.28
CA PRO A 286 -15.70 9.12 -15.51
C PRO A 286 -16.79 8.42 -16.32
N GLU A 287 -17.37 9.07 -17.34
CA GLU A 287 -18.35 8.46 -18.25
C GLU A 287 -17.70 7.36 -19.11
N ARG A 288 -16.54 7.63 -19.73
CA ARG A 288 -15.79 6.59 -20.48
C ARG A 288 -15.28 5.50 -19.55
N ALA A 289 -14.84 5.86 -18.35
CA ALA A 289 -14.43 4.88 -17.35
C ALA A 289 -15.61 3.99 -16.90
N GLN A 290 -16.82 4.55 -16.81
CA GLN A 290 -18.05 3.83 -16.53
C GLN A 290 -18.40 2.82 -17.64
N GLU A 291 -18.28 3.20 -18.91
CA GLU A 291 -18.44 2.28 -20.05
C GLU A 291 -17.42 1.14 -20.00
N CYS A 292 -16.16 1.45 -19.69
CA CYS A 292 -15.12 0.43 -19.47
C CYS A 292 -15.47 -0.50 -18.31
N TYR A 293 -16.01 0.02 -17.20
CA TYR A 293 -16.41 -0.79 -16.06
C TYR A 293 -17.53 -1.79 -16.41
N GLU A 294 -18.52 -1.34 -17.16
CA GLU A 294 -19.64 -2.19 -17.62
C GLU A 294 -19.16 -3.28 -18.58
N ARG A 295 -18.30 -2.92 -19.55
CA ARG A 295 -17.69 -3.88 -20.47
C ARG A 295 -16.79 -4.90 -19.76
N ALA A 296 -15.95 -4.45 -18.83
CA ALA A 296 -15.11 -5.33 -18.03
C ALA A 296 -15.97 -6.32 -17.22
N THR A 297 -17.06 -5.83 -16.62
CA THR A 297 -18.02 -6.66 -15.88
C THR A 297 -18.69 -7.70 -16.78
N ALA A 298 -19.11 -7.32 -17.98
CA ALA A 298 -19.66 -8.25 -18.97
C ALA A 298 -18.65 -9.33 -19.41
N GLN A 299 -17.35 -9.01 -19.34
CA GLN A 299 -16.24 -9.93 -19.58
C GLN A 299 -15.77 -10.67 -18.30
N GLY A 300 -16.55 -10.61 -17.23
CA GLY A 300 -16.32 -11.37 -16.00
C GLY A 300 -15.38 -10.71 -14.99
N TYR A 301 -14.99 -9.45 -15.18
CA TYR A 301 -14.07 -8.74 -14.27
C TYR A 301 -14.71 -7.48 -13.65
N ARG A 302 -14.91 -7.50 -12.33
CA ARG A 302 -15.41 -6.35 -11.55
C ARG A 302 -14.27 -5.74 -10.72
N SER A 303 -13.82 -4.55 -11.11
CA SER A 303 -12.65 -3.92 -10.50
C SER A 303 -13.05 -2.93 -9.40
N SER A 304 -12.71 -3.24 -8.14
CA SER A 304 -12.89 -2.31 -7.00
C SER A 304 -12.12 -0.99 -7.22
N TRP A 305 -10.93 -1.06 -7.81
CA TRP A 305 -10.10 0.10 -8.12
C TRP A 305 -10.76 1.03 -9.14
N LEU A 306 -11.33 0.49 -10.21
CA LEU A 306 -12.02 1.28 -11.22
C LEU A 306 -13.31 1.89 -10.65
N ALA A 307 -14.11 1.12 -9.90
CA ALA A 307 -15.29 1.64 -9.21
C ALA A 307 -14.93 2.82 -8.28
N TYR A 308 -13.85 2.70 -7.50
CA TYR A 308 -13.35 3.78 -6.66
C TYR A 308 -12.95 5.02 -7.48
N LYS A 309 -12.16 4.85 -8.55
CA LYS A 309 -11.70 5.98 -9.38
C LYS A 309 -12.86 6.71 -10.07
N ILE A 310 -13.86 5.98 -10.57
CA ILE A 310 -15.09 6.56 -11.12
C ILE A 310 -15.84 7.35 -10.04
N GLY A 311 -16.05 6.75 -8.86
CA GLY A 311 -16.74 7.40 -7.75
C GLY A 311 -16.03 8.67 -7.26
N ALA A 312 -14.70 8.63 -7.16
CA ALA A 312 -13.90 9.80 -6.80
C ALA A 312 -13.99 10.92 -7.85
N ALA A 313 -14.01 10.57 -9.14
CA ALA A 313 -14.15 11.53 -10.23
C ALA A 313 -15.55 12.19 -10.24
N TYR A 314 -16.64 11.44 -10.03
CA TYR A 314 -17.97 12.01 -9.86
C TYR A 314 -18.06 12.91 -8.63
N TYR A 315 -17.43 12.50 -7.52
CA TYR A 315 -17.38 13.31 -6.31
C TYR A 315 -16.73 14.68 -6.56
N ALA A 316 -15.60 14.69 -7.28
CA ALA A 316 -14.89 15.91 -7.66
C ALA A 316 -15.72 16.82 -8.58
N ARG A 317 -16.58 16.24 -9.43
CA ARG A 317 -17.51 16.98 -10.31
C ARG A 317 -18.78 17.46 -9.61
N GLY A 318 -18.98 17.09 -8.35
CA GLY A 318 -20.17 17.47 -7.57
C GLY A 318 -21.38 16.55 -7.75
N ASP A 319 -21.29 15.50 -8.57
CA ASP A 319 -22.33 14.47 -8.64
C ASP A 319 -22.17 13.50 -7.46
N HIS A 320 -22.67 13.95 -6.31
CA HIS A 320 -22.55 13.19 -5.06
C HIS A 320 -23.39 11.91 -5.07
N SER A 321 -24.46 11.83 -5.86
CA SER A 321 -25.28 10.61 -5.94
C SER A 321 -24.54 9.51 -6.68
N ALA A 322 -24.07 9.79 -7.90
CA ALA A 322 -23.28 8.83 -8.68
C ALA A 322 -21.98 8.44 -7.95
N ALA A 323 -21.35 9.42 -7.28
CA ALA A 323 -20.18 9.17 -6.44
C ALA A 323 -20.47 8.16 -5.33
N ARG A 324 -21.52 8.39 -4.52
CA ARG A 324 -21.86 7.53 -3.39
C ARG A 324 -22.10 6.09 -3.83
N ASP A 325 -22.84 5.89 -4.92
CA ASP A 325 -23.18 4.56 -5.42
C ASP A 325 -21.93 3.80 -5.86
N ARG A 326 -21.03 4.44 -6.63
CA ARG A 326 -19.79 3.81 -7.10
C ARG A 326 -18.77 3.56 -5.99
N LEU A 327 -18.66 4.49 -5.05
CA LEU A 327 -17.79 4.31 -3.89
C LEU A 327 -18.28 3.15 -3.00
N ARG A 328 -19.60 3.02 -2.79
CA ARG A 328 -20.18 1.87 -2.07
C ARG A 328 -19.97 0.55 -2.82
N GLU A 329 -20.03 0.56 -4.15
CA GLU A 329 -19.68 -0.62 -4.95
C GLU A 329 -18.21 -1.02 -4.77
N ALA A 330 -17.28 -0.06 -4.81
CA ALA A 330 -15.86 -0.33 -4.56
C ALA A 330 -15.63 -0.99 -3.18
N VAL A 331 -16.31 -0.49 -2.15
CA VAL A 331 -16.27 -1.05 -0.80
C VAL A 331 -16.85 -2.46 -0.74
N ALA A 332 -17.93 -2.73 -1.47
CA ALA A 332 -18.54 -4.05 -1.49
C ALA A 332 -17.66 -5.11 -2.17
N LEU A 333 -16.87 -4.71 -3.17
CA LEU A 333 -15.98 -5.60 -3.92
C LEU A 333 -14.74 -6.02 -3.12
N ASP A 334 -14.15 -5.09 -2.38
CA ASP A 334 -12.99 -5.39 -1.52
C ASP A 334 -13.03 -4.52 -0.26
N PRO A 335 -13.73 -4.96 0.80
CA PRO A 335 -14.01 -4.12 1.96
C PRO A 335 -12.80 -3.82 2.84
N ARG A 336 -11.66 -4.49 2.64
CA ARG A 336 -10.45 -4.36 3.47
C ARG A 336 -9.31 -3.62 2.76
N ASP A 337 -9.46 -3.33 1.47
CA ASP A 337 -8.49 -2.56 0.70
C ASP A 337 -8.37 -1.10 1.18
N THR A 338 -7.17 -0.52 1.08
CA THR A 338 -6.93 0.89 1.46
C THR A 338 -7.71 1.85 0.57
N LEU A 339 -7.92 1.52 -0.71
CA LEU A 339 -8.82 2.26 -1.61
C LEU A 339 -10.26 2.16 -1.16
N ALA A 340 -10.70 1.02 -0.61
CA ALA A 340 -12.04 0.89 -0.05
C ALA A 340 -12.18 1.71 1.23
N MET A 341 -11.16 1.74 2.09
CA MET A 341 -11.16 2.64 3.26
C MET A 341 -11.30 4.10 2.85
N HIS A 342 -10.56 4.53 1.82
CA HIS A 342 -10.73 5.86 1.26
C HIS A 342 -12.11 6.06 0.60
N ALA A 343 -12.63 5.04 -0.08
CA ALA A 343 -13.95 5.07 -0.68
C ALA A 343 -15.06 5.26 0.36
N ARG A 344 -14.95 4.62 1.53
CA ARG A 344 -15.88 4.81 2.65
C ARG A 344 -15.87 6.26 3.15
N VAL A 345 -14.70 6.85 3.32
CA VAL A 345 -14.58 8.27 3.72
C VAL A 345 -15.26 9.19 2.70
N LEU A 346 -15.03 8.97 1.40
CA LEU A 346 -15.65 9.77 0.34
C LEU A 346 -17.16 9.52 0.23
N ALA A 347 -17.62 8.29 0.43
CA ALA A 347 -19.04 7.95 0.45
C ALA A 347 -19.75 8.64 1.62
N ALA A 348 -19.17 8.64 2.82
CA ALA A 348 -19.69 9.37 3.97
C ALA A 348 -19.75 10.89 3.74
N ARG A 349 -18.76 11.44 3.03
CA ARG A 349 -18.82 12.84 2.58
C ARG A 349 -19.93 13.09 1.55
N ALA A 350 -20.20 12.14 0.66
CA ALA A 350 -21.30 12.25 -0.29
C ALA A 350 -22.67 12.18 0.44
N THR A 351 -22.81 11.27 1.40
CA THR A 351 -23.95 11.18 2.32
C THR A 351 -24.18 12.51 3.04
N LEU A 352 -23.12 13.17 3.53
CA LEU A 352 -23.26 14.50 4.15
C LEU A 352 -23.88 15.55 3.21
N ARG A 353 -23.56 15.48 1.91
CA ARG A 353 -24.06 16.43 0.90
C ARG A 353 -25.49 16.13 0.47
N LEU A 354 -25.89 14.86 0.46
CA LEU A 354 -27.20 14.41 -0.02
C LEU A 354 -28.24 14.33 1.10
N ASP A 355 -27.86 13.72 2.22
CA ASP A 355 -28.79 13.29 3.28
C ASP A 355 -28.60 14.11 4.57
N GLY A 356 -27.52 14.90 4.65
CA GLY A 356 -27.24 15.82 5.76
C GLY A 356 -26.44 15.22 6.92
N PRO A 357 -26.23 16.00 8.01
CA PRO A 357 -25.26 15.70 9.06
C PRO A 357 -25.60 14.48 9.91
N GLY A 358 -26.89 14.16 10.08
CA GLY A 358 -27.32 13.01 10.90
C GLY A 358 -26.92 11.67 10.28
N ALA A 359 -27.25 11.46 9.01
CA ALA A 359 -26.89 10.25 8.27
C ALA A 359 -25.36 10.13 8.14
N ALA A 360 -24.69 11.24 7.82
CA ALA A 360 -23.24 11.26 7.69
C ALA A 360 -22.51 10.97 9.01
N LEU A 361 -23.00 11.46 10.15
CA LEU A 361 -22.37 11.19 11.46
C LEU A 361 -22.31 9.68 11.75
N ALA A 362 -23.37 8.94 11.46
CA ALA A 362 -23.39 7.49 11.64
C ALA A 362 -22.34 6.79 10.76
N GLU A 363 -22.25 7.17 9.48
CA GLU A 363 -21.25 6.61 8.57
C GLU A 363 -19.81 6.98 8.96
N PHE A 364 -19.57 8.25 9.33
CA PHE A 364 -18.25 8.68 9.78
C PHE A 364 -17.82 7.98 11.07
N ARG A 365 -18.73 7.68 11.99
CA ARG A 365 -18.42 6.87 13.19
C ARG A 365 -17.96 5.47 12.81
N ALA A 366 -18.69 4.79 11.94
CA ALA A 366 -18.30 3.46 11.47
C ALA A 366 -16.90 3.47 10.83
N VAL A 367 -16.61 4.49 10.02
CA VAL A 367 -15.28 4.66 9.43
C VAL A 367 -14.21 5.00 10.48
N ALA A 368 -14.57 5.79 11.49
CA ALA A 368 -13.65 6.21 12.55
C ALA A 368 -13.17 5.03 13.41
N GLU A 369 -14.06 4.09 13.71
CA GLU A 369 -13.73 2.88 14.45
C GLU A 369 -12.75 1.98 13.70
N GLU A 370 -12.88 1.90 12.37
CA GLU A 370 -11.96 1.12 11.53
C GLU A 370 -10.64 1.84 11.26
N LEU A 371 -10.66 3.18 11.30
CA LEU A 371 -9.51 4.05 11.00
C LEU A 371 -9.17 4.96 12.19
N PRO A 372 -8.75 4.38 13.33
CA PRO A 372 -8.54 5.13 14.56
C PRO A 372 -7.43 6.19 14.45
N LEU A 373 -6.47 6.04 13.53
CA LEU A 373 -5.40 7.01 13.31
C LEU A 373 -5.75 8.09 12.28
N ARG A 374 -6.93 8.02 11.65
CA ARG A 374 -7.31 8.97 10.60
C ARG A 374 -7.89 10.26 11.18
N ALA A 375 -7.02 11.20 11.53
CA ALA A 375 -7.40 12.49 12.15
C ALA A 375 -8.51 13.25 11.40
N GLY A 376 -8.49 13.20 10.06
CA GLY A 376 -9.52 13.86 9.24
C GLY A 376 -10.94 13.31 9.46
N VAL A 377 -11.06 12.01 9.74
CA VAL A 377 -12.35 11.36 10.04
C VAL A 377 -12.81 11.79 11.43
N TRP A 378 -11.95 11.68 12.45
CA TRP A 378 -12.29 12.08 13.82
C TRP A 378 -12.61 13.57 13.97
N ARG A 379 -11.92 14.46 13.24
CA ARG A 379 -12.30 15.89 13.15
C ARG A 379 -13.71 16.07 12.60
N THR A 380 -14.08 15.28 11.60
CA THR A 380 -15.42 15.33 11.00
C THR A 380 -16.47 14.79 11.98
N VAL A 381 -16.21 13.66 12.65
CA VAL A 381 -17.08 13.11 13.70
C VAL A 381 -17.31 14.14 14.80
N ARG A 382 -16.25 14.78 15.31
CA ARG A 382 -16.37 15.79 16.37
C ARG A 382 -17.31 16.94 15.97
N VAL A 383 -17.06 17.54 14.80
CA VAL A 383 -17.87 18.67 14.29
C VAL A 383 -19.33 18.26 14.09
N LEU A 384 -19.58 17.09 13.51
CA LEU A 384 -20.93 16.61 13.29
C LEU A 384 -21.63 16.25 14.60
N ALA A 385 -20.94 15.64 15.56
CA ALA A 385 -21.48 15.31 16.87
C ALA A 385 -21.88 16.58 17.65
N GLU A 386 -21.01 17.60 17.67
CA GLU A 386 -21.30 18.90 18.28
C GLU A 386 -22.54 19.55 17.64
N ALA A 387 -22.63 19.57 16.31
CA ALA A 387 -23.77 20.12 15.58
C ALA A 387 -25.09 19.35 15.83
N ARG A 388 -25.00 18.08 16.25
CA ARG A 388 -26.13 17.21 16.56
C ARG A 388 -26.48 17.18 18.05
N GLY A 389 -25.74 17.89 18.90
CA GLY A 389 -25.94 17.86 20.35
C GLY A 389 -25.60 16.49 20.95
N ASP A 390 -24.60 15.81 20.40
CA ASP A 390 -24.10 14.52 20.87
C ASP A 390 -22.76 14.72 21.62
N PRO A 391 -22.80 15.02 22.93
CA PRO A 391 -21.60 15.36 23.69
C PRO A 391 -20.67 14.16 23.87
N GLU A 392 -21.21 12.96 24.07
CA GLU A 392 -20.44 11.72 24.25
C GLU A 392 -19.60 11.43 22.99
N GLY A 393 -20.20 11.53 21.81
CA GLY A 393 -19.49 11.34 20.56
C GLY A 393 -18.46 12.43 20.26
N ALA A 394 -18.72 13.67 20.67
CA ALA A 394 -17.76 14.76 20.54
C ALA A 394 -16.55 14.55 21.46
N GLU A 395 -16.76 14.04 22.67
CA GLU A 395 -15.72 13.71 23.64
C GLU A 395 -14.86 12.54 23.16
N ALA A 396 -15.47 11.42 22.74
CA ALA A 396 -14.74 10.29 22.17
C ALA A 396 -13.87 10.71 20.97
N ALA A 397 -14.36 11.62 20.13
CA ALA A 397 -13.58 12.16 19.02
C ALA A 397 -12.44 13.08 19.46
N ARG A 398 -12.60 13.84 20.56
CA ARG A 398 -11.51 14.64 21.15
C ARG A 398 -10.42 13.73 21.71
N ASP A 399 -10.78 12.72 22.49
CA ASP A 399 -9.82 11.77 23.07
C ASP A 399 -8.96 11.10 21.98
N ARG A 400 -9.59 10.77 20.85
CA ARG A 400 -8.85 10.21 19.73
C ARG A 400 -7.92 11.20 19.05
N LEU A 401 -8.37 12.44 18.85
CA LEU A 401 -7.54 13.49 18.27
C LEU A 401 -6.35 13.80 19.18
N ASP A 402 -6.53 13.79 20.49
CA ASP A 402 -5.46 13.97 21.47
C ASP A 402 -4.43 12.83 21.41
N LEU A 403 -4.87 11.59 21.19
CA LEU A 403 -3.95 10.47 20.92
C LEU A 403 -3.11 10.74 19.67
N ILE A 404 -3.76 11.10 18.56
CA ILE A 404 -3.06 11.37 17.30
C ILE A 404 -2.11 12.55 17.45
N GLU A 405 -2.51 13.61 18.15
CA GLU A 405 -1.69 14.78 18.45
C GLU A 405 -0.43 14.42 19.24
N ARG A 406 -0.52 13.50 20.23
CA ARG A 406 0.66 12.99 20.93
C ARG A 406 1.61 12.26 19.99
N LEU A 407 1.08 11.48 19.05
CA LEU A 407 1.89 10.78 18.04
C LEU A 407 2.57 11.75 17.05
N THR A 408 1.97 12.91 16.76
CA THR A 408 2.50 13.84 15.76
C THR A 408 3.39 14.95 16.32
N ARG A 409 3.52 15.08 17.65
CA ARG A 409 4.34 16.14 18.29
C ARG A 409 5.64 15.67 18.94
N ALA A 410 5.86 14.35 19.08
CA ALA A 410 6.87 13.80 19.99
C ALA A 410 8.32 14.25 19.72
N GLY A 411 8.73 14.49 18.47
CA GLY A 411 10.11 14.91 18.17
C GLY A 411 10.42 16.40 18.41
N THR A 412 9.43 17.21 18.82
CA THR A 412 9.64 18.63 19.16
C THR A 412 10.01 18.86 20.63
N ALA A 413 9.57 18.00 21.55
CA ALA A 413 9.79 18.18 22.99
C ALA A 413 11.23 17.88 23.42
N GLU A 414 11.86 16.83 22.87
CA GLU A 414 13.24 16.46 23.23
C GLU A 414 14.31 17.39 22.64
N ARG A 415 13.99 18.17 21.59
CA ARG A 415 14.89 19.19 21.05
C ARG A 415 14.98 20.45 21.94
N SER A 416 14.03 20.63 22.86
CA SER A 416 14.00 21.80 23.76
C SER A 416 14.80 21.61 25.06
N THR A 417 15.16 20.37 25.40
CA THR A 417 15.88 20.04 26.64
C THR A 417 17.39 19.78 26.44
N GLY A 418 17.88 19.79 25.20
CA GLY A 418 19.31 19.59 24.86
C GLY A 418 20.11 20.87 24.58
N GLY A 419 19.52 22.05 24.76
CA GLY A 419 20.18 23.35 24.58
C GLY A 419 20.15 24.16 25.87
N GLY A 420 20.96 23.78 26.85
CA GLY A 420 21.15 24.48 28.12
C GLY A 420 22.58 24.36 28.60
#